data_AF-A0A2E4WAD0-F1
#
_entry.id   AF-A0A2E4WAD0-F1
#
_cell.length_a   1.000
_cell.length_b   1.000
_cell.length_c   1.000
_cell.angle_alpha   90.00
_cell.angle_beta   90.00
_cell.angle_gamma   90.00
#
_symmetry.space_group_name_H-M   'P 1'
#
loop_
_entity.id
_entity.type
_entity.pdbx_description
1 polymer ?
#
loop_
_entity_poly.entity_id
_entity_poly.type
_entity_poly.pdbx_seq_one_letter_code
_entity_poly.pdbx_strand_id
1 'polypeptide(L)'
;MFAIADDTGNIYYSHNTAWEEIAKGVGALELTDLGIVDGVSGQFLMTDGSAGFAFTNIREGSVYYTNGNFGTVGDSKSGKYIYRGLTTDDVQTEIFIGGVVDSRLDFQNNSINTVDILVTGAKTATLGGASFKFEACFKNTAGALTLIGTVNKTRIGFTDNTYDVVLDADIDDTNTMRLRCTGAINHIIRWMAVVNTVEVSQ
;
A
#
# COMPACT_ATOMS: atom_id res chain seq x y z
N MET A 1 -55.54 20.93 -11.11
CA MET A 1 -54.34 20.29 -11.68
C MET A 1 -53.98 19.14 -10.74
N PHE A 2 -54.04 17.90 -11.22
CA PHE A 2 -53.66 16.73 -10.42
C PHE A 2 -52.20 16.41 -10.75
N ALA A 3 -51.34 16.44 -9.75
CA ALA A 3 -49.95 16.01 -9.90
C ALA A 3 -49.80 14.64 -9.24
N ILE A 4 -49.13 13.73 -9.92
CA ILE A 4 -48.83 12.39 -9.41
C ILE A 4 -47.32 12.15 -9.47
N ALA A 5 -46.79 11.48 -8.46
CA ALA A 5 -45.44 10.98 -8.46
C ALA A 5 -45.44 9.50 -8.90
N ASP A 6 -44.49 9.12 -9.75
CA ASP A 6 -44.23 7.70 -10.04
C ASP A 6 -43.37 7.04 -8.95
N ASP A 7 -43.12 5.74 -9.08
CA ASP A 7 -42.27 4.96 -8.17
C ASP A 7 -40.78 5.34 -8.23
N THR A 8 -40.39 6.10 -9.24
CA THR A 8 -39.04 6.66 -9.45
C THR A 8 -38.93 8.08 -8.88
N GLY A 9 -40.03 8.64 -8.36
CA GLY A 9 -40.08 9.97 -7.75
C GLY A 9 -40.21 11.13 -8.75
N ASN A 10 -40.46 10.86 -10.04
CA ASN A 10 -40.74 11.89 -11.03
C ASN A 10 -42.16 12.44 -10.83
N ILE A 11 -42.34 13.75 -11.00
CA ILE A 11 -43.64 14.42 -10.85
C ILE A 11 -44.19 14.78 -12.24
N TYR A 12 -45.43 14.37 -12.50
CA TYR A 12 -46.14 14.66 -13.74
C TYR A 12 -47.44 15.44 -13.47
N TYR A 13 -47.88 16.21 -14.47
CA TYR A 13 -49.23 16.79 -14.48
C TYR A 13 -49.99 16.35 -15.74
N SER A 14 -51.32 16.26 -15.63
CA SER A 14 -52.18 15.89 -16.76
C SER A 14 -52.46 17.10 -17.67
N HIS A 15 -52.19 16.98 -18.97
CA HIS A 15 -52.53 17.98 -19.98
C HIS A 15 -53.09 17.35 -21.26
N ASN A 16 -54.30 17.77 -21.65
CA ASN A 16 -54.98 17.44 -22.91
C ASN A 16 -54.82 15.98 -23.38
N THR A 17 -55.06 15.02 -22.47
CA THR A 17 -54.97 13.55 -22.63
C THR A 17 -53.59 12.90 -22.49
N ALA A 18 -52.53 13.67 -22.26
CA ALA A 18 -51.19 13.18 -21.96
C ALA A 18 -50.74 13.57 -20.54
N TRP A 19 -49.70 12.90 -20.05
CA TRP A 19 -48.99 13.29 -18.84
C TRP A 19 -47.68 13.97 -19.25
N GLU A 20 -47.42 15.15 -18.70
CA GLU A 20 -46.20 15.92 -18.95
C GLU A 20 -45.34 15.95 -17.67
N GLU A 21 -44.05 15.65 -17.80
CA GLU A 21 -43.08 15.67 -16.70
C GLU A 21 -42.71 17.11 -16.35
N ILE A 22 -42.76 17.46 -15.06
CA ILE A 22 -42.41 18.81 -14.57
C ILE A 22 -41.24 18.81 -13.60
N ALA A 23 -40.92 17.65 -13.01
CA ALA A 23 -39.73 17.47 -12.22
C ALA A 23 -39.27 16.03 -12.30
N LYS A 24 -38.02 15.83 -12.69
CA LYS A 24 -37.36 14.53 -12.64
C LYS A 24 -36.92 14.24 -11.21
N GLY A 25 -37.32 13.09 -10.68
CA GLY A 25 -36.73 12.52 -9.49
C GLY A 25 -35.27 12.22 -9.76
N VAL A 26 -34.36 12.86 -9.03
CA VAL A 26 -32.96 12.44 -9.04
C VAL A 26 -32.92 11.18 -8.18
N GLY A 27 -32.77 10.01 -8.82
CA GLY A 27 -32.71 8.71 -8.14
C GLY A 27 -31.60 8.65 -7.08
N ALA A 28 -31.42 7.49 -6.44
CA ALA A 28 -30.33 7.31 -5.49
C ALA A 28 -29.00 7.78 -6.10
N LEU A 29 -28.36 8.78 -5.47
CA LEU A 29 -27.12 9.37 -5.95
C LEU A 29 -26.02 8.29 -5.89
N GLU A 30 -25.77 7.65 -7.02
CA GLU A 30 -24.60 6.81 -7.20
C GLU A 30 -23.38 7.72 -7.43
N LEU A 31 -22.16 7.22 -7.17
CA LEU A 31 -20.94 7.99 -7.35
C LEU A 31 -20.75 8.46 -8.81
N THR A 32 -21.40 7.77 -9.75
CA THR A 32 -21.48 8.05 -11.19
C THR A 32 -22.22 9.35 -11.53
N ASP A 33 -23.15 9.81 -10.68
CA ASP A 33 -23.86 11.10 -10.87
C ASP A 33 -22.96 12.32 -10.67
N LEU A 34 -21.79 12.14 -10.05
CA LEU A 34 -20.74 13.17 -9.97
C LEU A 34 -19.82 13.17 -11.21
N GLY A 35 -20.16 12.40 -12.26
CA GLY A 35 -19.33 12.26 -13.47
C GLY A 35 -18.07 11.41 -13.26
N ILE A 36 -18.02 10.67 -12.16
CA ILE A 36 -16.90 9.79 -11.79
C ILE A 36 -17.20 8.39 -12.35
N VAL A 37 -16.41 7.94 -13.33
CA VAL A 37 -16.49 6.57 -13.87
C VAL A 37 -15.93 5.59 -12.85
N ASP A 38 -16.59 4.44 -12.66
CA ASP A 38 -16.15 3.39 -11.74
C ASP A 38 -14.65 3.06 -11.85
N GLY A 39 -14.01 2.93 -10.68
CA GLY A 39 -12.63 2.48 -10.57
C GLY A 39 -12.51 0.96 -10.68
N VAL A 40 -11.29 0.48 -10.86
CA VAL A 40 -10.98 -0.96 -10.75
C VAL A 40 -10.53 -1.31 -9.33
N SER A 41 -10.57 -2.60 -8.98
CA SER A 41 -10.07 -3.09 -7.69
C SER A 41 -8.62 -2.66 -7.47
N GLY A 42 -8.29 -2.23 -6.24
CA GLY A 42 -6.95 -1.72 -5.90
C GLY A 42 -6.75 -0.23 -6.18
N GLN A 43 -7.80 0.51 -6.56
CA GLN A 43 -7.75 1.96 -6.70
C GLN A 43 -8.39 2.68 -5.51
N PHE A 44 -7.94 3.91 -5.24
CA PHE A 44 -8.63 4.85 -4.36
C PHE A 44 -8.99 6.13 -5.11
N LEU A 45 -10.06 6.78 -4.66
CA LEU A 45 -10.50 8.04 -5.20
C LEU A 45 -9.70 9.19 -4.57
N MET A 46 -9.08 10.02 -5.41
CA MET A 46 -8.36 11.24 -5.00
C MET A 46 -9.06 12.47 -5.53
N THR A 47 -8.83 13.61 -4.88
CA THR A 47 -9.14 14.93 -5.46
C THR A 47 -7.85 15.66 -5.79
N ASP A 48 -7.87 16.50 -6.82
CA ASP A 48 -6.76 17.37 -7.20
C ASP A 48 -6.78 18.73 -6.47
N GLY A 49 -7.70 18.91 -5.51
CA GLY A 49 -7.94 20.19 -4.83
C GLY A 49 -8.70 21.24 -5.67
N SER A 50 -9.09 20.92 -6.90
CA SER A 50 -9.83 21.78 -7.84
C SER A 50 -11.13 21.13 -8.34
N ALA A 51 -11.73 20.29 -7.50
CA ALA A 51 -12.94 19.50 -7.79
C ALA A 51 -12.81 18.46 -8.92
N GLY A 52 -11.58 18.15 -9.36
CA GLY A 52 -11.29 16.96 -10.16
C GLY A 52 -11.22 15.73 -9.26
N PHE A 53 -11.94 14.68 -9.64
CA PHE A 53 -11.92 13.38 -8.95
C PHE A 53 -11.34 12.33 -9.90
N ALA A 54 -10.35 11.56 -9.43
CA ALA A 54 -9.74 10.50 -10.22
C ALA A 54 -9.42 9.29 -9.37
N PHE A 55 -9.60 8.09 -9.95
CA PHE A 55 -9.09 6.87 -9.38
C PHE A 55 -7.60 6.75 -9.70
N THR A 56 -6.78 6.56 -8.66
CA THR A 56 -5.37 6.19 -8.83
C THR A 56 -5.14 4.78 -8.32
N ASN A 57 -4.13 4.13 -8.87
CA ASN A 57 -3.66 2.85 -8.34
C ASN A 57 -3.10 3.09 -6.92
N ILE A 58 -3.68 2.40 -5.94
CA ILE A 58 -2.94 2.13 -4.71
C ILE A 58 -1.81 1.21 -5.16
N ARG A 59 -0.56 1.59 -4.95
CA ARG A 59 0.50 0.59 -5.04
C ARG A 59 0.18 -0.46 -3.98
N GLU A 60 -0.23 -1.65 -4.41
CA GLU A 60 -0.83 -2.65 -3.53
C GLU A 60 0.00 -2.86 -2.27
N GLY A 61 -0.64 -2.67 -1.11
CA GLY A 61 0.02 -2.78 0.18
C GLY A 61 0.76 -1.53 0.65
N SER A 62 0.65 -0.37 0.00
CA SER A 62 1.23 0.89 0.49
C SER A 62 0.16 1.91 0.91
N VAL A 63 0.43 2.63 1.99
CA VAL A 63 -0.35 3.79 2.46
C VAL A 63 0.63 4.87 2.91
N TYR A 64 0.40 6.11 2.48
CA TYR A 64 1.23 7.27 2.84
C TYR A 64 0.44 8.23 3.74
N TYR A 65 1.15 8.83 4.69
CA TYR A 65 0.64 9.86 5.58
C TYR A 65 1.58 11.05 5.54
N THR A 66 1.02 12.24 5.32
CA THR A 66 1.73 13.53 5.39
C THR A 66 0.89 14.49 6.20
N ASN A 67 1.50 15.30 7.07
CA ASN A 67 0.79 16.33 7.83
C ASN A 67 1.55 17.66 7.76
N GLY A 68 1.51 18.28 6.58
CA GLY A 68 2.28 19.48 6.28
C GLY A 68 3.71 19.17 5.86
N ASN A 69 4.54 20.21 5.87
CA ASN A 69 5.91 20.22 5.37
C ASN A 69 6.76 21.16 6.25
N PHE A 70 8.07 21.00 6.27
CA PHE A 70 9.00 21.95 6.90
C PHE A 70 9.17 23.23 6.07
N GLY A 71 9.25 23.10 4.75
CA GLY A 71 9.39 24.22 3.81
C GLY A 71 9.10 23.86 2.35
N THR A 72 9.32 22.61 1.94
CA THR A 72 9.05 22.11 0.59
C THR A 72 8.01 21.00 0.62
N VAL A 73 7.09 20.99 -0.34
CA VAL A 73 6.06 19.95 -0.41
C VAL A 73 6.68 18.55 -0.44
N GLY A 74 6.30 17.72 0.53
CA GLY A 74 6.74 16.33 0.67
C GLY A 74 8.02 16.15 1.48
N ASP A 75 8.65 17.19 2.03
CA ASP A 75 9.90 17.07 2.80
C ASP A 75 9.78 16.32 4.14
N SER A 76 8.54 16.08 4.57
CA SER A 76 8.20 15.21 5.69
C SER A 76 7.11 14.23 5.27
N LYS A 77 7.41 12.93 5.33
CA LYS A 77 6.42 11.89 5.02
C LYS A 77 6.63 10.64 5.86
N SER A 78 5.54 9.90 6.02
CA SER A 78 5.55 8.57 6.63
C SER A 78 4.74 7.62 5.75
N GLY A 79 5.15 6.36 5.72
CA GLY A 79 4.50 5.33 4.90
C GLY A 79 4.43 3.99 5.61
N LYS A 80 3.41 3.22 5.28
CA LYS A 80 3.24 1.81 5.67
C LYS A 80 3.23 0.97 4.39
N TYR A 81 4.08 -0.06 4.35
CA TYR A 81 4.23 -0.93 3.19
C TYR A 81 4.09 -2.39 3.60
N ILE A 82 3.31 -3.16 2.85
CA ILE A 82 3.08 -4.59 3.06
C ILE A 82 3.87 -5.35 2.00
N TYR A 83 4.89 -6.06 2.45
CA TYR A 83 5.65 -6.98 1.62
C TYR A 83 5.06 -8.37 1.71
N ARG A 84 5.05 -9.10 0.60
CA ARG A 84 4.62 -10.50 0.54
C ARG A 84 5.54 -11.30 -0.38
N GLY A 85 5.63 -12.59 -0.11
CA GLY A 85 6.33 -13.54 -0.97
C GLY A 85 6.36 -14.94 -0.37
N LEU A 86 7.09 -15.84 -1.02
CA LEU A 86 7.25 -17.22 -0.59
C LEU A 86 8.69 -17.69 -0.73
N THR A 87 9.10 -18.61 0.15
CA THR A 87 10.33 -19.39 0.00
C THR A 87 9.94 -20.86 -0.17
N THR A 88 10.70 -21.59 -0.97
CA THR A 88 10.49 -23.04 -1.23
C THR A 88 11.66 -23.91 -0.77
N ASP A 89 12.75 -23.28 -0.36
CA ASP A 89 14.02 -23.90 -0.01
C ASP A 89 14.77 -23.06 1.04
N ASP A 90 16.03 -23.42 1.30
CA ASP A 90 16.96 -22.77 2.21
C ASP A 90 17.81 -21.67 1.53
N VAL A 91 17.37 -21.14 0.39
CA VAL A 91 18.02 -20.02 -0.29
C VAL A 91 17.31 -18.70 0.03
N GLN A 92 18.11 -17.64 0.18
CA GLN A 92 17.58 -16.28 0.38
C GLN A 92 16.78 -15.84 -0.85
N THR A 93 15.48 -15.59 -0.65
CA THR A 93 14.57 -15.06 -1.67
C THR A 93 14.06 -13.69 -1.24
N GLU A 94 14.11 -12.70 -2.12
CA GLU A 94 13.55 -11.37 -1.88
C GLU A 94 12.00 -11.41 -1.91
N ILE A 95 11.37 -10.70 -0.98
CA ILE A 95 9.93 -10.43 -0.99
C ILE A 95 9.67 -8.98 -1.39
N PHE A 96 8.50 -8.69 -1.94
CA PHE A 96 8.21 -7.39 -2.56
C PHE A 96 6.91 -6.77 -2.06
N ILE A 97 6.75 -5.46 -2.24
CA ILE A 97 5.54 -4.72 -1.88
C ILE A 97 4.37 -5.24 -2.71
N GLY A 98 3.30 -5.65 -2.00
CA GLY A 98 2.14 -6.30 -2.59
C GLY A 98 2.40 -7.74 -3.07
N GLY A 99 3.65 -8.23 -3.02
CA GLY A 99 4.07 -9.47 -3.68
C GLY A 99 4.30 -9.32 -5.19
N VAL A 100 4.39 -8.08 -5.67
CA VAL A 100 4.66 -7.77 -7.08
C VAL A 100 6.17 -7.73 -7.30
N VAL A 101 6.71 -8.57 -8.17
CA VAL A 101 8.15 -8.62 -8.47
C VAL A 101 8.69 -7.23 -8.82
N ASP A 102 9.87 -6.89 -8.29
CA ASP A 102 10.56 -5.60 -8.42
C ASP A 102 9.83 -4.39 -7.80
N SER A 103 8.68 -4.59 -7.16
CA SER A 103 8.02 -3.56 -6.35
C SER A 103 8.78 -3.38 -5.02
N ARG A 104 9.79 -2.51 -5.01
CA ARG A 104 10.66 -2.22 -3.85
C ARG A 104 10.41 -0.86 -3.18
N LEU A 105 10.84 -0.70 -1.94
CA LEU A 105 10.73 0.58 -1.23
C LEU A 105 11.94 1.44 -1.58
N ASP A 106 11.69 2.50 -2.32
CA ASP A 106 12.60 3.62 -2.52
C ASP A 106 12.29 4.73 -1.52
N PHE A 107 13.35 5.35 -1.01
CA PHE A 107 13.24 6.49 -0.11
C PHE A 107 13.44 7.79 -0.91
N GLN A 108 12.97 8.92 -0.37
CA GLN A 108 13.21 10.22 -1.00
C GLN A 108 14.69 10.47 -1.24
N ASN A 109 15.00 11.24 -2.28
CA ASN A 109 16.36 11.69 -2.46
C ASN A 109 16.76 12.66 -1.32
N ASN A 110 18.03 12.64 -0.94
CA ASN A 110 18.61 13.48 0.12
C ASN A 110 17.83 13.40 1.43
N SER A 111 17.51 12.18 1.87
CA SER A 111 16.72 11.95 3.08
C SER A 111 17.37 11.01 4.09
N ILE A 112 16.93 11.16 5.35
CA ILE A 112 17.16 10.20 6.42
C ILE A 112 15.84 9.48 6.70
N ASN A 113 15.91 8.16 6.75
CA ASN A 113 14.74 7.29 6.78
C ASN A 113 14.88 6.26 7.89
N THR A 114 13.95 6.24 8.83
CA THR A 114 13.90 5.21 9.87
C THR A 114 12.78 4.22 9.57
N VAL A 115 13.04 2.93 9.78
CA VAL A 115 12.06 1.87 9.60
C VAL A 115 11.84 1.04 10.85
N ASP A 116 10.59 0.64 11.07
CA ASP A 116 10.17 -0.38 12.05
C ASP A 116 9.38 -1.45 11.30
N ILE A 117 9.83 -2.71 11.41
CA ILE A 117 9.34 -3.80 10.58
C ILE A 117 8.94 -4.98 11.45
N LEU A 118 7.74 -5.52 11.23
CA LEU A 118 7.33 -6.82 11.73
C LEU A 118 7.21 -7.80 10.56
N VAL A 119 7.80 -8.99 10.70
CA VAL A 119 7.78 -10.05 9.70
C VAL A 119 7.23 -11.32 10.31
N THR A 120 6.33 -11.99 9.61
CA THR A 120 5.80 -13.31 9.98
C THR A 120 5.85 -14.26 8.78
N GLY A 121 6.36 -15.45 9.01
CA GLY A 121 6.33 -16.57 8.07
C GLY A 121 5.48 -17.72 8.60
N ALA A 122 4.66 -18.32 7.73
CA ALA A 122 3.87 -19.50 8.05
C ALA A 122 4.08 -20.60 7.00
N LYS A 123 4.44 -21.80 7.46
CA LYS A 123 4.55 -23.00 6.61
C LYS A 123 3.15 -23.46 6.19
N THR A 124 3.00 -23.84 4.93
CA THR A 124 1.67 -24.16 4.34
C THR A 124 1.18 -25.58 4.62
N ALA A 125 2.07 -26.57 4.65
CA ALA A 125 1.68 -27.99 4.75
C ALA A 125 1.42 -28.47 6.19
N THR A 126 2.20 -28.00 7.15
CA THR A 126 2.03 -28.29 8.58
C THR A 126 2.31 -27.01 9.33
N LEU A 127 1.45 -26.66 10.29
CA LEU A 127 1.59 -25.40 11.00
C LEU A 127 2.96 -25.31 11.69
N GLY A 128 3.69 -24.28 11.30
CA GLY A 128 5.00 -23.90 11.80
C GLY A 128 5.32 -22.54 11.19
N GLY A 129 6.35 -21.86 11.70
CA GLY A 129 6.61 -20.50 11.25
C GLY A 129 7.72 -19.83 12.04
N ALA A 130 7.92 -18.56 11.73
CA ALA A 130 8.83 -17.69 12.45
C ALA A 130 8.33 -16.25 12.41
N SER A 131 8.76 -15.45 13.38
CA SER A 131 8.48 -14.01 13.43
C SER A 131 9.70 -13.22 13.86
N PHE A 132 9.83 -12.02 13.29
CA PHE A 132 10.98 -11.15 13.45
C PHE A 132 10.53 -9.69 13.60
N LYS A 133 11.34 -8.90 14.32
CA LYS A 133 11.28 -7.44 14.32
C LYS A 133 12.59 -6.87 13.80
N PHE A 134 12.52 -5.83 12.97
CA PHE A 134 13.67 -5.05 12.54
C PHE A 134 13.48 -3.57 12.83
N GLU A 135 14.56 -2.91 13.24
CA GLU A 135 14.66 -1.46 13.35
C GLU A 135 15.96 -1.03 12.67
N ALA A 136 15.88 -0.08 11.73
CA ALA A 136 17.04 0.37 10.98
C ALA A 136 16.91 1.83 10.54
N CYS A 137 18.06 2.46 10.26
CA CYS A 137 18.15 3.80 9.69
C CYS A 137 18.88 3.73 8.35
N PHE A 138 18.30 4.37 7.34
CA PHE A 138 18.84 4.48 6.00
C PHE A 138 19.07 5.95 5.66
N LYS A 139 20.10 6.22 4.87
CA LYS A 139 20.33 7.50 4.22
C LYS A 139 20.30 7.31 2.71
N ASN A 140 19.51 8.12 2.05
CA ASN A 140 19.55 8.25 0.61
C ASN A 140 20.27 9.56 0.26
N THR A 141 21.43 9.48 -0.40
CA THR A 141 22.21 10.64 -0.85
C THR A 141 22.29 10.63 -2.36
N ALA A 142 21.68 11.61 -3.02
CA ALA A 142 21.65 11.70 -4.48
C ALA A 142 21.17 10.40 -5.19
N GLY A 143 20.24 9.67 -4.59
CA GLY A 143 19.71 8.40 -5.11
C GLY A 143 20.47 7.15 -4.66
N ALA A 144 21.59 7.30 -3.94
CA ALA A 144 22.34 6.19 -3.39
C ALA A 144 21.87 5.86 -1.96
N LEU A 145 21.31 4.67 -1.77
CA LEU A 145 20.80 4.23 -0.48
C LEU A 145 21.87 3.51 0.33
N THR A 146 22.06 3.90 1.58
CA THR A 146 23.01 3.28 2.50
C THR A 146 22.39 3.09 3.88
N LEU A 147 22.80 2.04 4.60
CA LEU A 147 22.49 1.89 6.02
C LEU A 147 23.36 2.85 6.85
N ILE A 148 22.77 3.50 7.83
CA ILE A 148 23.48 4.24 8.86
C ILE A 148 23.33 3.51 10.19
N GLY A 149 24.47 3.07 10.74
CA GLY A 149 24.51 2.21 11.91
C GLY A 149 24.25 0.74 11.55
N THR A 150 23.71 -0.01 12.49
CA THR A 150 23.44 -1.45 12.34
C THR A 150 21.94 -1.71 12.29
N VAL A 151 21.54 -2.70 11.51
CA VAL A 151 20.17 -3.24 11.57
C VAL A 151 19.98 -3.97 12.89
N ASN A 152 19.06 -3.48 13.73
CA ASN A 152 18.64 -4.22 14.92
C ASN A 152 17.64 -5.29 14.49
N LYS A 153 17.97 -6.56 14.71
CA LYS A 153 17.11 -7.70 14.40
C LYS A 153 16.79 -8.45 15.68
N THR A 154 15.50 -8.61 15.96
CA THR A 154 15.01 -9.49 17.02
C THR A 154 14.30 -10.69 16.38
N ARG A 155 14.75 -11.89 16.71
CA ARG A 155 13.99 -13.11 16.41
C ARG A 155 12.98 -13.34 17.54
N ILE A 156 11.69 -13.17 17.23
CA ILE A 156 10.60 -13.19 18.24
C ILE A 156 10.17 -14.62 18.53
N GLY A 157 10.01 -15.45 17.50
CA GLY A 157 9.61 -16.85 17.61
C GLY A 157 9.95 -17.65 16.37
N PHE A 158 10.12 -18.96 16.51
CA PHE A 158 10.47 -19.85 15.41
C PHE A 158 10.13 -21.30 15.77
N THR A 159 9.71 -22.09 14.79
CA THR A 159 9.55 -23.54 14.92
C THR A 159 10.70 -24.32 14.27
N ASP A 160 11.54 -23.63 13.51
CA ASP A 160 12.71 -24.18 12.80
C ASP A 160 13.83 -23.12 12.84
N ASN A 161 15.06 -23.56 13.10
CA ASN A 161 16.23 -22.67 13.21
C ASN A 161 16.76 -22.18 11.85
N THR A 162 16.36 -22.82 10.75
CA THR A 162 16.75 -22.45 9.39
C THR A 162 16.00 -21.23 8.88
N TYR A 163 14.80 -20.97 9.42
CA TYR A 163 13.98 -19.85 9.01
C TYR A 163 14.64 -18.55 9.42
N ASP A 164 14.85 -17.67 8.43
CA ASP A 164 15.50 -16.40 8.68
C ASP A 164 15.03 -15.29 7.75
N VAL A 165 15.24 -14.04 8.16
CA VAL A 165 14.98 -12.86 7.33
C VAL A 165 16.14 -11.88 7.47
N VAL A 166 16.58 -11.31 6.36
CA VAL A 166 17.60 -10.26 6.33
C VAL A 166 16.98 -8.98 5.78
N LEU A 167 17.28 -7.87 6.45
CA LEU A 167 17.02 -6.51 5.98
C LEU A 167 18.36 -5.91 5.55
N ASP A 168 18.43 -5.43 4.32
CA ASP A 168 19.61 -4.75 3.77
C ASP A 168 19.24 -3.69 2.73
N ALA A 169 20.22 -2.90 2.31
CA ALA A 169 20.10 -2.00 1.17
C ALA A 169 20.64 -2.70 -0.08
N ASP A 170 19.92 -2.59 -1.19
CA ASP A 170 20.41 -2.98 -2.50
C ASP A 170 21.31 -1.89 -3.08
N ILE A 171 22.57 -1.88 -2.68
CA ILE A 171 23.52 -0.83 -3.06
C ILE A 171 24.06 -0.99 -4.49
N ASP A 172 23.88 -2.16 -5.11
CA ASP A 172 24.56 -2.53 -6.35
C ASP A 172 23.67 -2.42 -7.60
N ASP A 173 22.33 -2.50 -7.46
CA ASP A 173 21.41 -2.47 -8.59
C ASP A 173 20.33 -1.38 -8.48
N THR A 174 19.47 -1.45 -7.46
CA THR A 174 18.25 -0.62 -7.42
C THR A 174 18.28 0.54 -6.42
N ASN A 175 19.26 0.61 -5.52
CA ASN A 175 19.32 1.58 -4.42
C ASN A 175 18.04 1.59 -3.55
N THR A 176 17.49 0.41 -3.28
CA THR A 176 16.24 0.26 -2.51
C THR A 176 16.41 -0.61 -1.27
N MET A 177 15.43 -0.54 -0.35
CA MET A 177 15.40 -1.42 0.82
C MET A 177 14.90 -2.83 0.43
N ARG A 178 15.63 -3.87 0.86
CA ARG A 178 15.28 -5.27 0.61
C ARG A 178 14.95 -6.02 1.89
N LEU A 179 13.96 -6.91 1.78
CA LEU A 179 13.71 -7.97 2.74
C LEU A 179 13.89 -9.32 2.04
N ARG A 180 14.84 -10.11 2.52
CA ARG A 180 15.17 -11.43 1.96
C ARG A 180 14.92 -12.51 2.99
N CYS A 181 13.99 -13.40 2.67
CA CYS A 181 13.56 -14.48 3.55
C CYS A 181 14.28 -15.79 3.17
N THR A 182 14.52 -16.64 4.16
CA THR A 182 15.10 -17.99 4.01
C THR A 182 14.15 -18.98 4.66
N GLY A 183 13.78 -20.02 3.91
CA GLY A 183 12.96 -21.12 4.40
C GLY A 183 13.81 -22.32 4.78
N ALA A 184 13.32 -23.51 4.43
CA ALA A 184 14.11 -24.74 4.47
C ALA A 184 13.75 -25.61 3.27
N ILE A 185 14.63 -26.54 2.92
CA ILE A 185 14.36 -27.55 1.89
C ILE A 185 13.04 -28.28 2.21
N ASN A 186 12.18 -28.45 1.21
CA ASN A 186 10.84 -29.05 1.31
C ASN A 186 9.83 -28.27 2.17
N HIS A 187 10.13 -27.04 2.58
CA HIS A 187 9.18 -26.17 3.27
C HIS A 187 8.75 -25.03 2.35
N ILE A 188 7.44 -24.94 2.07
CA ILE A 188 6.84 -23.74 1.47
C ILE A 188 6.40 -22.82 2.60
N ILE A 189 6.98 -21.63 2.68
CA ILE A 189 6.65 -20.63 3.70
C ILE A 189 6.10 -19.39 3.01
N ARG A 190 4.93 -18.93 3.47
CA ARG A 190 4.35 -17.65 3.07
C ARG A 190 4.85 -16.59 4.03
N TRP A 191 5.47 -15.55 3.50
CA TRP A 191 6.02 -14.44 4.27
C TRP A 191 5.17 -13.19 4.06
N MET A 192 4.94 -12.48 5.15
CA MET A 192 4.40 -11.13 5.12
C MET A 192 5.22 -10.25 6.04
N ALA A 193 5.57 -9.05 5.57
CA ALA A 193 6.12 -8.01 6.42
C ALA A 193 5.28 -6.75 6.34
N VAL A 194 5.20 -6.03 7.45
CA VAL A 194 4.73 -4.64 7.47
C VAL A 194 5.92 -3.76 7.81
N VAL A 195 6.22 -2.82 6.93
CA VAL A 195 7.29 -1.83 7.07
C VAL A 195 6.65 -0.48 7.34
N ASN A 196 6.91 0.09 8.49
CA ASN A 196 6.57 1.48 8.79
C ASN A 196 7.81 2.34 8.56
N THR A 197 7.62 3.51 7.96
CA THR A 197 8.71 4.43 7.60
C THR A 197 8.46 5.82 8.15
N VAL A 198 9.53 6.52 8.50
CA VAL A 198 9.56 7.96 8.76
C VAL A 198 10.69 8.54 7.94
N GLU A 199 10.37 9.48 7.05
CA GLU A 199 11.30 10.06 6.09
C GLU A 199 11.33 11.59 6.26
N VAL A 200 12.53 12.14 6.33
CA VAL A 200 12.77 13.59 6.31
C VAL A 200 13.82 13.90 5.27
N SER A 201 13.48 14.72 4.28
CA SER A 201 14.42 15.20 3.27
C SER A 201 15.07 16.52 3.67
N GLN A 202 16.28 16.73 3.15
CA GLN A 202 16.99 18.01 3.22
C GLN A 202 16.42 19.04 2.24
#